data_AF-A0A9E3XZ88-F1
#
_entry.id   AF-A0A9E3XZ88-F1
#
_cell.length_a   1.000
_cell.length_b   1.000
_cell.length_c   1.000
_cell.angle_alpha   90.00
_cell.angle_beta   90.00
_cell.angle_gamma   90.00
#
_symmetry.space_group_name_H-M   'P 1'
#
loop_
_entity.id
_entity.type
_entity.pdbx_description
1 polymer ?
#
loop_
_entity_poly.entity_id
_entity_poly.type
_entity_poly.pdbx_seq_one_letter_code
_entity_poly.pdbx_strand_id
1 'polypeptide(L)' 'GGLGIGMDRVAMLIAGVNSIKEVILFPTLRPEAF' A
#
# COMPACT_ATOMS: atom_id res chain seq x y z
N GLY A 1 -12.83 -6.32 22.98
CA GLY A 1 -11.79 -5.42 22.42
C GLY A 1 -11.33 -6.01 21.10
N GLY A 2 -11.23 -5.20 20.05
CA GLY A 2 -10.69 -5.62 18.75
C GLY A 2 -9.41 -4.84 18.46
N LEU A 3 -8.41 -5.53 17.91
CA LEU A 3 -7.17 -4.91 17.43
C LEU A 3 -7.19 -4.88 15.90
N GLY A 4 -7.15 -3.69 15.33
CA GLY A 4 -6.96 -3.49 13.89
C GLY A 4 -5.48 -3.24 13.59
N ILE A 5 -4.90 -4.03 12.69
CA ILE A 5 -3.53 -3.82 12.19
C ILE A 5 -3.64 -3.56 10.69
N GLY A 6 -3.03 -2.46 10.22
CA GLY A 6 -2.99 -2.13 8.80
C GLY A 6 -1.96 -2.97 8.06
N MET A 7 -2.40 -3.99 7.33
CA MET A 7 -1.52 -4.90 6.58
C MET A 7 -0.62 -4.18 5.57
N ASP A 8 -1.12 -3.14 4.91
CA ASP A 8 -0.31 -2.36 3.96
C ASP A 8 0.92 -1.74 4.65
N ARG A 9 0.74 -1.25 5.88
CA ARG A 9 1.83 -0.66 6.68
C ARG A 9 2.82 -1.71 7.16
N VAL A 10 2.31 -2.89 7.55
CA VAL A 10 3.16 -4.03 7.91
C VAL A 10 3.98 -4.50 6.71
N ALA A 11 3.36 -4.63 5.54
CA ALA A 11 4.04 -4.98 4.30
C ALA A 11 5.10 -3.92 3.93
N MET A 12 4.79 -2.63 4.05
CA MET A 12 5.74 -1.55 3.80
C MET A 12 6.95 -1.62 4.73
N LEU A 13 6.74 -1.90 6.02
CA LEU A 13 7.81 -2.06 7.00
C LEU A 13 8.71 -3.27 6.67
N ILE A 14 8.11 -4.40 6.30
CA ILE A 14 8.84 -5.62 5.93
C ILE A 14 9.64 -5.41 4.64
N ALA A 15 9.04 -4.74 3.65
CA ALA A 15 9.68 -4.47 2.37
C ALA A 15 10.67 -3.28 2.41
N GLY A 16 10.67 -2.48 3.47
CA GLY A 16 11.54 -1.30 3.60
C GLY A 16 11.20 -0.16 2.64
N VAL A 17 9.93 -0.08 2.20
CA VAL A 17 9.47 0.87 1.18
C VAL A 17 8.61 1.98 1.79
N ASN A 18 8.76 3.20 1.28
CA ASN A 18 8.05 4.37 1.78
C ASN A 18 6.73 4.65 1.03
N SER A 19 6.48 3.95 -0.08
CA SER A 19 5.28 4.10 -0.90
C SER A 19 4.37 2.87 -0.83
N ILE A 20 3.09 3.08 -0.51
CA ILE A 20 2.09 2.01 -0.48
C ILE A 20 1.87 1.35 -1.86
N LYS A 21 2.15 2.08 -2.95
CA LYS A 21 2.01 1.56 -4.31
C LYS A 21 3.00 0.44 -4.62
N GLU A 22 4.08 0.32 -3.85
CA GLU A 22 5.08 -0.73 -4.02
C GLU A 22 4.64 -2.06 -3.40
N VAL A 23 3.67 -2.04 -2.48
CA VAL A 23 3.10 -3.24 -1.84
C VAL A 23 1.72 -3.62 -2.40
N ILE A 24 1.12 -2.78 -3.25
CA ILE A 24 -0.18 -3.01 -3.89
C ILE A 24 0.03 -3.44 -5.35
N LEU A 25 -0.43 -4.64 -5.71
CA LEU A 25 -0.27 -5.20 -7.06
C LEU A 25 -0.92 -4.34 -8.16
N PHE A 26 -2.08 -3.74 -7.86
CA PHE A 26 -2.82 -2.87 -8.78
C PHE A 26 -3.16 -1.55 -8.08
N PRO A 27 -2.23 -0.59 -8.04
CA PRO A 27 -2.49 0.69 -7.40
C PRO A 27 -3.55 1.47 -8.18
N THR A 28 -4.37 2.25 -7.49
CA THR A 28 -5.27 3.20 -8.16
C THR A 28 -4.43 4.24 -8.90
N LEU A 29 -4.43 4.16 -10.22
CA LEU A 29 -3.77 5.12 -11.10
C LEU A 29 -4.76 6.22 -11.49
N ARG A 30 -4.25 7.44 -11.68
CA ARG A 30 -5.04 8.49 -12.33
C ARG A 30 -5.13 8.12 -13.81
N PRO A 31 -6.33 8.11 -14.41
CA PRO A 31 -6.46 7.89 -15.84
C PRO A 31 -5.69 8.98 -16.58
N GLU A 32 -4.93 8.58 -17.60
CA GLU A 32 -4.27 9.52 -18.50
C GLU A 32 -5.36 10.23 -19.32
N ALA A 33 -5.40 11.56 -19.26
CA ALA A 33 -6.30 12.36 -20.09
C ALA A 33 -5.63 12.52 -21.46
N PHE A 34 -6.27 11.99 -22.50
CA PHE A 34 -5.90 12.19 -23.91
C PHE A 34 -6.50 13.49 -24.45
#